data_AF-A0A0F9M0T5-F1
#
_entry.id   AF-A0A0F9M0T5-F1
#
_cell.length_a   1.000
_cell.length_b   1.000
_cell.length_c   1.000
_cell.angle_alpha   90.00
_cell.angle_beta   90.00
_cell.angle_gamma   90.00
#
_symmetry.space_group_name_H-M   'P 1'
#
loop_
_entity.id
_entity.type
_entity.pdbx_description
1 polymer ?
#
loop_
_entity_poly.entity_id
_entity_poly.type
_entity_poly.pdbx_seq_one_letter_code
_entity_poly.pdbx_strand_id
1 'polypeptide(L)'
;MGVVQTGIPGVTADGAGNMNVAESLTALLGLAPASASVGVASAEVVAANADRTGLVLLNLSKSSISFGLEGAPAVLNSGITLLTGGAWTMDKGNFTLGAITAISDKAVQELAIQEFE
;
A
#
# COMPACT_ATOMS: atom_id res chain seq x y z
N MET A 1 -26.90 35.53 11.42
CA MET A 1 -26.02 35.25 12.56
C MET A 1 -25.51 33.82 12.37
N GLY A 2 -24.33 33.67 11.77
CA GLY A 2 -23.76 32.35 11.46
C GLY A 2 -23.32 31.66 12.75
N VAL A 3 -23.70 30.39 12.93
CA VAL A 3 -23.29 29.60 14.09
C VAL A 3 -21.83 29.22 13.90
N VAL A 4 -20.92 29.76 14.71
CA VAL A 4 -19.55 29.27 14.76
C VAL A 4 -19.57 27.97 15.54
N GLN A 5 -19.59 26.84 14.85
CA GLN A 5 -19.48 25.53 15.49
C GLN A 5 -18.06 25.39 16.03
N THR A 6 -17.90 25.56 17.34
CA THR A 6 -16.64 25.34 18.06
C THR A 6 -16.72 24.00 18.78
N GLY A 7 -15.62 23.23 18.78
CA GLY A 7 -15.48 22.02 19.60
C GLY A 7 -15.49 20.67 18.88
N ILE A 8 -15.61 20.60 17.55
CA ILE A 8 -15.40 19.35 16.78
C ILE A 8 -14.10 19.48 15.96
N PRO A 9 -13.03 18.73 16.29
CA PRO A 9 -11.79 18.74 15.51
C PRO A 9 -12.03 18.42 14.03
N GLY A 10 -11.42 19.19 13.13
CA GLY A 10 -11.52 18.98 11.68
C GLY A 10 -12.78 19.52 11.01
N VAL A 11 -13.74 20.07 11.78
CA VAL A 11 -14.96 20.69 11.25
C VAL A 11 -14.88 22.20 11.39
N THR A 12 -14.98 22.91 10.26
CA THR A 12 -15.09 24.38 10.24
C THR A 12 -16.36 24.77 9.50
N ALA A 13 -17.12 25.75 10.01
CA ALA A 13 -18.21 26.34 9.24
C ALA A 13 -17.64 27.36 8.25
N ASP A 14 -18.01 27.27 6.97
CA ASP A 14 -17.76 28.37 6.04
C ASP A 14 -18.65 29.57 6.41
N GLY A 15 -18.31 30.76 5.92
CA GLY A 15 -19.08 31.99 6.19
C GLY A 15 -20.53 31.96 5.70
N ALA A 16 -20.94 30.93 4.95
CA ALA A 16 -22.29 30.70 4.46
C ALA A 16 -23.07 29.67 5.30
N GLY A 17 -22.43 29.06 6.30
CA GLY A 17 -23.05 28.07 7.19
C GLY A 17 -22.90 26.61 6.73
N ASN A 18 -22.06 26.31 5.74
CA ASN A 18 -21.74 24.94 5.35
C ASN A 18 -20.64 24.38 6.27
N MET A 19 -20.77 23.12 6.70
CA MET A 19 -19.68 22.44 7.42
C MET A 19 -18.66 21.86 6.45
N ASN A 20 -17.42 22.36 6.52
CA ASN A 20 -16.26 21.75 5.89
C ASN A 20 -15.62 20.76 6.86
N VAL A 21 -15.44 19.52 6.38
CA VAL A 21 -14.59 18.53 7.04
C VAL A 21 -13.28 18.50 6.24
N ALA A 22 -12.22 19.05 6.81
CA ALA A 22 -10.89 18.93 6.23
C ALA A 22 -10.19 17.74 6.90
N GLU A 23 -9.83 16.71 6.13
CA GLU A 23 -8.94 15.67 6.63
C GLU A 23 -7.53 16.25 6.75
N SER A 24 -6.98 16.27 7.97
CA SER A 24 -5.59 16.62 8.20
C SER A 24 -4.71 15.45 7.78
N LEU A 25 -3.77 15.68 6.85
CA LEU A 25 -2.79 14.69 6.44
C LEU A 25 -1.57 14.78 7.37
N THR A 26 -1.26 13.69 8.04
CA THR A 26 -0.02 13.55 8.81
C THR A 26 1.02 12.86 7.95
N ALA A 27 2.23 13.43 7.87
CA ALA A 27 3.33 12.78 7.17
C ALA A 27 3.72 11.49 7.88
N LEU A 28 3.81 10.40 7.12
CA LEU A 28 4.20 9.08 7.62
C LEU A 28 5.73 8.93 7.59
N LEU A 29 6.29 8.18 8.53
CA LEU A 29 7.70 7.85 8.53
C LEU A 29 7.90 6.60 7.67
N GLY A 30 8.68 6.72 6.60
CA GLY A 30 9.09 5.58 5.81
C GLY A 30 10.15 4.76 6.56
N LEU A 31 9.98 3.45 6.61
CA LEU A 31 11.03 2.53 7.04
C LEU A 31 12.20 2.54 6.04
N ALA A 32 13.33 1.93 6.41
CA ALA A 32 14.41 1.73 5.46
C ALA A 32 13.91 0.89 4.25
N PRO A 33 14.24 1.27 3.00
CA PRO A 33 13.85 0.49 1.83
C PRO A 33 14.36 -0.95 1.92
N ALA A 34 13.53 -1.90 1.50
CA ALA A 34 13.86 -3.32 1.44
C ALA A 34 13.68 -3.86 0.01
N SER A 35 14.17 -5.07 -0.22
CA SER A 35 14.00 -5.78 -1.49
C SER A 35 13.75 -7.26 -1.25
N ALA A 36 12.90 -7.86 -2.08
CA ALA A 36 12.68 -9.29 -2.11
C ALA A 36 12.98 -9.87 -3.50
N SER A 37 13.45 -11.11 -3.53
CA SER A 37 13.63 -11.89 -4.75
C SER A 37 12.41 -12.77 -4.97
N VAL A 38 11.63 -12.50 -6.02
CA VAL A 38 10.46 -13.30 -6.39
C VAL A 38 10.86 -14.45 -7.32
N GLY A 39 10.30 -15.63 -7.04
CA GLY A 39 10.55 -16.86 -7.78
C GLY A 39 9.36 -17.35 -8.59
N VAL A 40 9.53 -18.52 -9.20
CA VAL A 40 8.47 -19.24 -9.94
C VAL A 40 7.49 -19.99 -9.03
N ALA A 41 7.76 -20.01 -7.73
CA ALA A 41 6.83 -20.52 -6.73
C ALA A 41 6.31 -19.33 -5.92
N SER A 42 5.02 -19.35 -5.60
CA SER A 42 4.44 -18.37 -4.68
C SER A 42 5.13 -18.46 -3.32
N ALA A 43 5.73 -17.37 -2.89
CA ALA A 43 6.41 -17.26 -1.60
C ALA A 43 6.13 -15.90 -0.97
N GLU A 44 6.23 -15.82 0.36
CA GLU A 44 6.14 -14.55 1.07
C GLU A 44 7.29 -13.61 0.65
N VAL A 45 6.94 -12.35 0.37
CA VAL A 45 7.88 -11.29 0.01
C VAL A 45 7.78 -10.07 0.90
N VAL A 46 6.65 -9.90 1.60
CA VAL A 46 6.47 -8.94 2.68
C VAL A 46 5.81 -9.67 3.83
N ALA A 47 6.40 -9.59 5.02
CA ALA A 47 5.83 -10.18 6.23
C ALA A 47 4.53 -9.45 6.64
N ALA A 48 3.71 -10.09 7.47
CA ALA A 48 2.61 -9.39 8.12
C ALA A 48 3.16 -8.32 9.08
N ASN A 49 2.55 -7.15 9.10
CA ASN A 49 2.97 -6.03 9.93
C ASN A 49 1.73 -5.30 10.46
N ALA A 50 1.56 -5.32 11.79
CA ALA A 50 0.41 -4.71 12.46
C ALA A 50 0.51 -3.18 12.58
N ASP A 51 1.73 -2.64 12.49
CA ASP A 51 2.02 -1.21 12.61
C ASP A 51 2.11 -0.53 11.23
N ARG A 52 2.05 -1.29 10.13
CA ARG A 52 2.07 -0.77 8.76
C ARG A 52 0.93 0.23 8.57
N THR A 53 1.26 1.45 8.17
CA THR A 53 0.33 2.51 7.80
C THR A 53 0.37 2.86 6.31
N GLY A 54 1.34 2.30 5.58
CA GLY A 54 1.41 2.38 4.11
C GLY A 54 2.42 1.40 3.51
N LEU A 55 2.27 1.11 2.22
CA LEU A 55 3.17 0.24 1.47
C LEU A 55 3.26 0.67 0.01
N VAL A 56 4.48 0.67 -0.52
CA VAL A 56 4.75 0.77 -1.96
C VAL A 56 5.58 -0.42 -2.39
N LEU A 57 5.10 -1.11 -3.41
CA LEU A 57 5.80 -2.19 -4.10
C LEU A 57 6.17 -1.75 -5.50
N LEU A 58 7.45 -1.86 -5.87
CA LEU A 58 7.95 -1.49 -7.19
C LEU A 58 8.65 -2.68 -7.85
N ASN A 59 8.19 -3.07 -9.03
CA ASN A 59 8.80 -4.12 -9.81
C ASN A 59 10.03 -3.59 -10.57
N LEU A 60 11.22 -3.85 -10.04
CA LEU A 60 12.51 -3.51 -10.67
C LEU A 60 12.97 -4.55 -11.71
N SER A 61 12.20 -5.62 -11.87
CA SER A 61 12.55 -6.76 -12.70
C SER A 61 12.03 -6.67 -14.14
N LYS A 62 12.52 -7.57 -15.01
CA LYS A 62 12.13 -7.65 -16.44
C LYS A 62 10.92 -8.55 -16.74
N SER A 63 10.29 -9.11 -15.72
CA SER A 63 9.06 -9.91 -15.84
C SER A 63 7.95 -9.33 -14.99
N SER A 64 6.70 -9.76 -15.23
CA SER A 64 5.58 -9.43 -14.36
C SER A 64 5.69 -10.14 -13.01
N ILE A 65 5.15 -9.52 -11.97
CA ILE A 65 5.03 -10.09 -10.63
C ILE A 65 3.57 -10.02 -10.22
N SER A 66 2.97 -11.16 -9.88
CA SER A 66 1.59 -11.25 -9.37
C SER A 66 1.61 -11.48 -7.86
N PHE A 67 0.62 -10.91 -7.16
CA PHE A 67 0.55 -10.94 -5.70
C PHE A 67 -0.66 -11.70 -5.16
N GLY A 68 -0.47 -12.31 -4.00
CA GLY A 68 -1.53 -12.71 -3.08
C GLY A 68 -1.45 -11.86 -1.81
N LEU A 69 -2.60 -11.41 -1.32
CA LEU A 69 -2.71 -10.61 -0.09
C LEU A 69 -3.18 -11.47 1.08
N GLU A 70 -2.97 -10.99 2.31
CA GLU A 70 -3.40 -11.68 3.55
C GLU A 70 -2.82 -13.11 3.67
N GLY A 71 -1.59 -13.30 3.17
CA GLY A 71 -0.90 -14.59 3.17
C GLY A 71 -1.47 -15.62 2.17
N ALA A 72 -2.49 -15.27 1.39
CA ALA A 72 -3.00 -16.15 0.34
C ALA A 72 -1.92 -16.40 -0.73
N PRO A 73 -1.84 -17.60 -1.33
CA PRO A 73 -0.89 -17.87 -2.42
C PRO A 73 -1.13 -16.97 -3.63
N ALA A 74 -0.06 -16.41 -4.18
CA ALA A 74 -0.09 -15.68 -5.42
C ALA A 74 -0.33 -16.62 -6.61
N VAL A 75 -1.17 -16.19 -7.53
CA VAL A 75 -1.47 -16.91 -8.77
C VAL A 75 -0.93 -16.10 -9.94
N LEU A 76 -0.11 -16.73 -10.77
CA LEU A 76 0.54 -16.06 -11.90
C LEU A 76 -0.50 -15.43 -12.84
N ASN A 77 -0.30 -14.15 -13.17
CA ASN A 77 -1.18 -13.34 -14.02
C ASN A 77 -2.62 -13.18 -13.49
N SER A 78 -2.80 -13.17 -12.16
CA SER A 78 -4.09 -12.96 -11.50
C SER A 78 -4.00 -11.89 -10.42
N GLY A 79 -5.11 -11.20 -10.15
CA GLY A 79 -5.19 -10.15 -9.14
C GLY A 79 -4.26 -8.96 -9.43
N ILE A 80 -3.60 -8.45 -8.39
CA ILE A 80 -2.62 -7.37 -8.54
C ILE A 80 -1.38 -7.94 -9.24
N THR A 81 -1.12 -7.47 -10.45
CA THR A 81 0.05 -7.87 -11.24
C THR A 81 0.82 -6.64 -11.70
N LEU A 82 2.07 -6.50 -11.24
CA LEU A 82 2.96 -5.43 -11.67
C LEU A 82 3.73 -5.86 -12.90
N LEU A 83 3.54 -5.11 -13.99
CA LEU A 83 4.44 -5.17 -15.15
C LEU A 83 5.81 -4.59 -14.79
N THR A 84 6.80 -4.78 -15.65
CA THR A 84 8.14 -4.21 -15.50
C THR A 84 8.07 -2.69 -15.28
N GLY A 85 8.70 -2.21 -14.21
CA GLY A 85 8.66 -0.80 -13.78
C GLY A 85 7.34 -0.35 -13.16
N GLY A 86 6.35 -1.24 -13.07
CA GLY A 86 5.07 -0.96 -12.43
C GLY A 86 5.19 -0.87 -10.91
N ALA A 87 4.35 -0.01 -10.33
CA ALA A 87 4.26 0.15 -8.88
C ALA A 87 2.82 -0.08 -8.40
N TRP A 88 2.69 -0.68 -7.23
CA TRP A 88 1.45 -0.66 -6.47
C TRP A 88 1.68 0.16 -5.21
N THR A 89 0.81 1.13 -4.99
CA THR A 89 0.77 1.94 -3.77
C THR A 89 -0.49 1.58 -3.03
N MET A 90 -0.34 1.28 -1.75
CA MET A 90 -1.46 1.01 -0.88
C MET A 90 -2.27 2.29 -0.63
N ASP A 91 -3.59 2.16 -0.69
CA ASP A 91 -4.55 3.21 -0.38
C ASP A 91 -5.63 2.68 0.57
N LYS A 92 -6.56 3.56 0.96
CA LYS A 92 -7.64 3.24 1.90
C LYS A 92 -8.52 2.05 1.47
N GLY A 93 -8.62 1.77 0.17
CA GLY A 93 -9.46 0.71 -0.39
C GLY A 93 -8.78 -0.64 -0.55
N ASN A 94 -7.44 -0.70 -0.51
CA ASN A 94 -6.66 -1.93 -0.70
C ASN A 94 -5.65 -2.19 0.43
N PHE A 95 -5.83 -1.52 1.56
CA PHE A 95 -5.00 -1.63 2.75
C PHE A 95 -5.02 -3.04 3.35
N THR A 96 -3.84 -3.59 3.64
CA THR A 96 -3.65 -4.91 4.26
C THR A 96 -2.49 -4.90 5.26
N LEU A 97 -2.72 -5.50 6.43
CA LEU A 97 -1.71 -5.73 7.46
C LEU A 97 -1.10 -7.14 7.35
N GLY A 98 -1.77 -8.03 6.60
CA GLY A 98 -1.31 -9.38 6.38
C GLY A 98 -0.03 -9.45 5.53
N ALA A 99 0.53 -10.66 5.48
CA ALA A 99 1.66 -10.97 4.63
C ALA A 99 1.28 -10.87 3.16
N ILE A 100 2.26 -10.57 2.31
CA ILE A 100 2.10 -10.54 0.86
C ILE A 100 2.95 -11.65 0.27
N THR A 101 2.32 -12.51 -0.51
CA THR A 101 3.03 -13.50 -1.31
C THR A 101 3.16 -13.01 -2.75
N ALA A 102 4.19 -13.47 -3.46
CA ALA A 102 4.41 -13.13 -4.85
C ALA A 102 4.89 -14.32 -5.67
N ILE A 103 4.57 -14.28 -6.96
CA ILE A 103 5.03 -15.23 -7.97
C ILE A 103 5.36 -14.49 -9.26
N SER A 104 6.33 -15.00 -10.01
CA SER A 104 6.66 -14.57 -11.36
C SER A 104 6.82 -15.76 -12.31
N ASP A 105 6.88 -15.49 -13.61
CA ASP A 105 7.14 -16.49 -14.65
C ASP A 105 8.64 -16.89 -14.72
N LYS A 106 9.50 -16.13 -14.06
CA LYS A 106 10.95 -16.34 -13.97
C LYS A 106 11.43 -16.28 -12.53
N ALA A 107 12.57 -16.92 -12.28
CA ALA A 107 13.22 -16.84 -10.98
C ALA A 107 14.08 -15.57 -10.86
N VAL A 108 14.28 -15.10 -9.63
CA VAL A 108 15.17 -13.97 -9.29
C VAL A 108 14.66 -12.66 -9.87
N GLN A 109 13.40 -12.35 -9.61
CA GLN A 109 12.79 -11.09 -9.99
C GLN A 109 12.82 -10.12 -8.82
N GLU A 110 13.53 -9.02 -8.98
CA GLU A 110 13.71 -8.01 -7.94
C GLU A 110 12.44 -7.18 -7.72
N LEU A 111 11.94 -7.20 -6.49
CA LEU A 111 10.86 -6.37 -6.00
C LEU A 111 11.40 -5.41 -4.94
N ALA A 112 11.26 -4.11 -5.15
CA ALA A 112 11.54 -3.11 -4.14
C ALA A 112 10.31 -2.87 -3.25
N ILE A 113 10.54 -2.69 -1.96
CA ILE A 113 9.54 -2.60 -0.90
C ILE A 113 9.84 -1.34 -0.08
N GLN A 114 8.81 -0.51 0.09
CA GLN A 114 8.84 0.64 1.00
C GLN A 114 7.61 0.59 1.90
N GLU A 115 7.82 0.29 3.18
CA GLU A 115 6.78 0.37 4.21
C GLU A 115 6.80 1.71 4.94
N PHE A 116 5.65 2.08 5.50
CA PHE A 116 5.45 3.24 6.36
C PHE A 116 4.79 2.79 7.66
N GLU A 117 5.20 3.40 8.77
CA GLU A 117 4.64 3.20 10.12
C GLU A 117 4.34 4.56 10.77
#